data_AF-A0A2D6TAE2-F1
#
_entry.id   AF-A0A2D6TAE2-F1
#
_cell.length_a   1.000
_cell.length_b   1.000
_cell.length_c   1.000
_cell.angle_alpha   90.00
_cell.angle_beta   90.00
_cell.angle_gamma   90.00
#
_symmetry.space_group_name_H-M   'P 1'
#
loop_
_entity.id
_entity.type
_entity.pdbx_description
1 polymer ?
#
loop_
_entity_poly.entity_id
_entity_poly.type
_entity_poly.pdbx_seq_one_letter_code
_entity_poly.pdbx_strand_id
1 'polypeptide(L)' 'LSLNMMNEARTGFRAFNEGTKDDREADFVALRQALAEGTPWSVELIESLMPKNRRDDR' A
#
# COMPACT_ATOMS: atom_id res chain seq x y z
N LEU A 1 -2.41 15.07 -9.94
CA LEU A 1 -1.34 14.05 -9.82
C LEU A 1 -0.64 14.07 -8.45
N SER A 2 -0.50 15.23 -7.79
CA SER A 2 0.25 15.38 -6.53
C SER A 2 -0.30 14.59 -5.33
N LEU A 3 -1.63 14.42 -5.23
CA LEU A 3 -2.25 13.62 -4.14
C LEU A 3 -1.91 12.13 -4.26
N ASN A 4 -1.95 11.54 -5.47
CA ASN A 4 -1.61 10.13 -5.68
C ASN A 4 -0.16 9.84 -5.25
N MET A 5 0.76 10.78 -5.51
CA MET A 5 2.17 10.67 -5.11
C MET A 5 2.37 10.75 -3.58
N MET A 6 1.59 11.57 -2.87
CA MET A 6 1.59 11.60 -1.40
C MET A 6 1.07 10.29 -0.80
N ASN A 7 0.05 9.69 -1.44
CA ASN A 7 -0.53 8.42 -1.01
C ASN A 7 0.46 7.26 -1.11
N GLU A 8 1.15 7.18 -2.25
CA GLU A 8 2.18 6.18 -2.48
C GLU A 8 3.36 6.36 -1.52
N ALA A 9 3.84 7.60 -1.31
CA ALA A 9 4.97 7.87 -0.41
C ALA A 9 4.68 7.44 1.03
N ARG A 10 3.54 7.84 1.60
CA ARG A 10 3.19 7.51 2.99
C ARG A 10 2.99 6.00 3.18
N THR A 11 2.37 5.33 2.22
CA THR A 11 2.13 3.89 2.27
C THR A 11 3.44 3.12 2.14
N GLY A 12 4.33 3.54 1.23
CA GLY A 12 5.66 2.94 1.04
C GLY A 12 6.56 3.07 2.27
N PHE A 13 6.62 4.24 2.91
CA PHE A 13 7.40 4.43 4.14
C PHE A 13 6.92 3.54 5.28
N ARG A 14 5.60 3.36 5.39
CA ARG A 14 5.03 2.47 6.40
C ARG A 14 5.39 1.01 6.14
N ALA A 15 5.20 0.53 4.91
CA ALA A 15 5.57 -0.82 4.53
C ALA A 15 7.06 -1.10 4.74
N PHE A 16 7.92 -0.11 4.47
CA PHE A 16 9.36 -0.23 4.74
C PHE A 16 9.70 -0.37 6.22
N ASN A 17 9.01 0.39 7.08
CA ASN A 17 9.23 0.39 8.53
C ASN A 17 8.68 -0.88 9.20
N GLU A 18 7.54 -1.39 8.74
CA GLU A 18 6.87 -2.55 9.34
C GLU A 18 7.26 -3.89 8.69
N GLY A 19 7.83 -3.85 7.49
CA GLY A 19 8.25 -5.02 6.74
C GLY A 19 9.47 -5.73 7.33
N THR A 20 9.59 -7.02 7.05
CA THR A 20 10.75 -7.84 7.44
C THR A 20 11.96 -7.47 6.57
N LYS A 21 13.12 -8.09 6.78
CA LYS A 21 14.26 -7.88 5.87
C LYS A 21 13.94 -8.34 4.44
N ASP A 22 13.11 -9.37 4.32
CA ASP A 22 12.86 -10.08 3.07
C ASP A 22 11.64 -9.53 2.32
N ASP A 23 10.72 -8.80 2.99
CA ASP A 23 9.60 -8.11 2.34
C ASP A 23 9.24 -6.79 3.02
N ARG A 24 9.31 -5.69 2.25
CA ARG A 24 9.16 -4.29 2.69
C ARG A 24 8.32 -3.45 1.72
N GLU A 25 7.76 -4.07 0.69
CA GLU A 25 7.10 -3.35 -0.38
C GLU A 25 5.59 -3.33 -0.15
N ALA A 26 4.96 -2.15 -0.22
CA ALA A 26 3.51 -2.06 -0.25
C ALA A 26 2.96 -2.60 -1.58
N ASP A 27 1.73 -3.10 -1.62
CA ASP A 27 1.09 -3.43 -2.89
C ASP A 27 0.67 -2.16 -3.67
N PHE A 28 1.60 -1.60 -4.46
CA PHE A 28 1.32 -0.38 -5.22
C PHE A 28 0.32 -0.57 -6.36
N VAL A 29 0.15 -1.81 -6.84
CA VAL A 29 -0.85 -2.11 -7.88
C VAL A 29 -2.24 -2.00 -7.28
N ALA A 30 -2.49 -2.68 -6.15
CA ALA A 30 -3.75 -2.60 -5.43
C ALA A 30 -4.05 -1.17 -4.95
N LEU A 31 -3.04 -0.42 -4.48
CA LEU A 31 -3.22 0.99 -4.11
C LEU A 31 -3.73 1.84 -5.29
N ARG A 32 -3.11 1.70 -6.47
CA ARG A 32 -3.53 2.48 -7.65
C ARG A 32 -4.90 2.09 -8.16
N GLN A 33 -5.24 0.79 -8.11
CA GLN A 33 -6.59 0.33 -8.44
C GLN A 33 -7.64 0.91 -7.49
N ALA A 34 -7.42 0.82 -6.17
CA ALA A 34 -8.34 1.38 -5.17
C ALA A 34 -8.52 2.90 -5.34
N LEU A 35 -7.44 3.65 -5.58
CA LEU A 35 -7.52 5.08 -5.84
C LEU A 35 -8.24 5.41 -7.15
N ALA A 36 -8.06 4.61 -8.20
CA ALA A 36 -8.76 4.78 -9.47
C ALA A 36 -10.28 4.52 -9.33
N GLU A 37 -10.66 3.62 -8.44
CA GLU A 37 -12.07 3.34 -8.08
C GLU A 37 -12.67 4.40 -7.14
N GLY A 38 -11.89 5.39 -6.70
CA GLY A 38 -12.33 6.41 -5.77
C GLY A 38 -12.43 5.95 -4.32
N THR A 39 -11.80 4.81 -3.98
CA THR A 39 -11.73 4.33 -2.61
C THR A 39 -11.07 5.39 -1.73
N PRO A 40 -11.72 5.82 -0.63
CA PRO A 40 -11.13 6.77 0.28
C PRO A 40 -9.84 6.23 0.88
N TRP A 41 -8.88 7.13 1.10
CA TRP A 41 -7.71 6.74 1.86
C TRP A 41 -8.09 6.54 3.33
N SER A 42 -8.06 5.28 3.78
CA SER A 42 -8.32 4.90 5.17
C SER A 42 -7.21 4.02 5.76
N VAL A 43 -7.29 3.77 7.07
CA VAL A 43 -6.37 2.86 7.76
C VAL A 43 -6.55 1.43 7.26
N GLU A 44 -7.79 1.02 7.00
CA GLU A 44 -8.15 -0.30 6.50
C GLU A 44 -7.55 -0.54 5.11
N LEU A 45 -7.61 0.47 4.22
CA LEU A 45 -6.93 0.41 2.93
C LEU A 45 -5.41 0.29 3.12
N ILE A 46 -4.80 1.05 4.02
CA ILE A 46 -3.35 0.93 4.25
C ILE A 46 -2.98 -0.47 4.77
N GLU A 47 -3.72 -1.00 5.75
CA GLU A 47 -3.45 -2.32 6.30
C GLU A 47 -3.53 -3.40 5.22
N SER A 48 -4.52 -3.36 4.32
CA SER A 48 -4.66 -4.36 3.27
C SER A 48 -3.49 -4.38 2.28
N LEU A 49 -2.75 -3.26 2.18
CA LEU A 49 -1.62 -3.10 1.27
C LEU A 49 -0.27 -3.48 1.90
N MET A 50 -0.24 -3.83 3.19
CA MET A 50 1.00 -4.18 3.89
C MET A 50 1.55 -5.54 3.43
N PRO A 51 2.89 -5.71 3.37
CA PRO A 51 3.54 -6.98 3.03
C PRO A 51 2.92 -8.21 3.68
N LYS A 52 2.72 -8.14 5.00
CA LYS A 52 2.16 -9.21 5.86
C LYS A 52 0.73 -9.64 5.49
N ASN A 53 -0.01 -8.80 4.77
CA ASN A 53 -1.43 -8.99 4.45
C ASN A 53 -1.66 -9.30 2.96
N ARG A 54 -0.61 -9.31 2.14
CA ARG A 54 -0.70 -9.72 0.74
C ARG A 54 -1.03 -11.21 0.70
N ARG A 55 -2.11 -11.57 0.01
CA ARG A 55 -2.35 -12.98 -0.34
C ARG A 55 -1.31 -13.36 -1.39
N ASP A 56 -0.45 -14.33 -1.07
CA ASP A 56 0.46 -14.90 -2.06
C ASP A 56 -0.39 -15.77 -2.99
N ASP A 57 -0.92 -15.17 -4.04
CA ASP A 57 -1.65 -15.88 -5.10
C ASP A 57 -0.66 -16.55 -6.09
N ARG A 58 0.55 -16.91 -5.62
CA ARG A 58 1.58 -17.63 -6.39
C ARG A 58 1.59 -19.13 -6.11
#